data_AF-A0A6B3HXY5-F1
#
_entry.id   AF-A0A6B3HXY5-F1
#
_cell.length_a   1.000
_cell.length_b   1.000
_cell.length_c   1.000
_cell.angle_alpha   90.00
_cell.angle_beta   90.00
_cell.angle_gamma   90.00
#
_symmetry.space_group_name_H-M   'P 1'
#
loop_
_entity.id
_entity.type
_entity.pdbx_description
1 polymer ?
#
loop_
_entity_poly.entity_id
_entity_poly.type
_entity_poly.pdbx_seq_one_letter_code
_entity_poly.pdbx_strand_id
1 'polypeptide(L)' 'CDEMVDVFGSGGGARVAEGLTRTVGAEVPVLGSIPIDLRLREGGDEGKPVVLSDPDSPAGKALRAIA' A
#
# COMPACT_ATOMS: atom_id res chain seq x y z
N CYS A 1 16.26 1.23 -13.04
CA CYS A 1 15.99 -0.05 -12.36
C CYS A 1 14.76 0.16 -11.49
N ASP A 2 13.57 -0.09 -12.04
CA ASP A 2 12.26 0.04 -11.37
C ASP A 2 11.76 -1.33 -10.93
N GLU A 3 12.61 -2.12 -10.29
CA GLU A 3 12.20 -3.43 -9.78
C GLU A 3 11.53 -3.27 -8.42
N MET A 4 10.33 -3.84 -8.27
CA MET A 4 9.66 -3.93 -6.98
C MET A 4 10.48 -4.85 -6.08
N VAL A 5 10.98 -4.30 -4.97
CA VAL A 5 11.77 -5.05 -4.00
C VAL A 5 10.88 -5.44 -2.82
N ASP A 6 10.66 -6.74 -2.66
CA ASP A 6 9.97 -7.32 -1.50
C ASP A 6 10.92 -7.40 -0.29
N VAL A 7 11.42 -6.24 0.18
CA VAL A 7 12.41 -6.16 1.29
C VAL A 7 11.92 -6.88 2.55
N PHE A 8 10.61 -6.88 2.79
CA PHE A 8 9.98 -7.51 3.96
C PHE A 8 9.14 -8.74 3.59
N GLY A 9 9.30 -9.26 2.37
CA GLY A 9 8.44 -10.32 1.81
C GLY A 9 7.03 -9.83 1.44
N SER A 10 6.17 -10.77 1.04
CA SER A 10 4.82 -10.49 0.52
C SER A 10 3.74 -11.37 1.17
N GLY A 11 2.46 -11.01 0.93
CA GLY A 11 1.29 -11.76 1.41
C GLY A 11 0.92 -11.57 2.89
N GLY A 12 1.62 -10.69 3.62
CA GLY A 12 1.32 -10.36 5.02
C GLY A 12 -0.11 -9.84 5.21
N GLY A 13 -0.54 -8.90 4.37
CA GLY A 13 -1.89 -8.33 4.40
C GLY A 13 -2.99 -9.39 4.21
N ALA A 14 -2.81 -10.32 3.27
CA ALA A 14 -3.75 -11.40 3.02
C ALA A 14 -3.90 -12.34 4.23
N ARG A 15 -2.80 -12.73 4.88
CA ARG A 15 -2.85 -13.56 6.10
C ARG A 15 -3.57 -12.85 7.25
N VAL A 16 -3.34 -11.55 7.43
CA VAL A 16 -4.02 -10.77 8.47
C VAL A 16 -5.51 -10.65 8.17
N ALA A 17 -5.87 -10.34 6.92
CA ALA A 17 -7.26 -10.25 6.46
C ALA A 17 -8.03 -11.55 6.69
N GLU A 18 -7.44 -12.70 6.39
CA GLU A 18 -8.02 -14.03 6.67
C GLU A 18 -8.24 -14.25 8.17
N GLY A 19 -7.24 -13.92 9.00
CA GLY A 19 -7.33 -14.05 10.45
C GLY A 19 -8.42 -13.16 11.06
N LEU A 20 -8.51 -11.92 10.59
CA LEU A 20 -9.55 -10.98 11.01
C LEU A 20 -10.93 -11.47 10.58
N THR A 21 -11.08 -11.92 9.33
CA THR A 21 -12.34 -12.49 8.82
C THR A 21 -12.88 -13.59 9.74
N ARG A 22 -11.99 -14.52 10.15
CA ARG A 22 -12.35 -15.58 11.11
C ARG A 22 -12.71 -15.04 12.50
N THR A 23 -12.02 -14.01 12.98
CA THR A 23 -12.17 -13.49 14.34
C THR A 23 -13.44 -12.65 14.48
N VAL A 24 -13.72 -11.80 13.50
CA VAL A 24 -14.84 -10.85 13.54
C VAL A 24 -16.13 -11.45 12.98
N GLY A 25 -16.04 -12.58 12.26
CA GLY A 25 -17.20 -13.24 11.66
C GLY A 25 -17.80 -12.50 10.47
N ALA A 26 -17.08 -11.52 9.92
CA ALA A 26 -17.44 -10.77 8.72
C ALA A 26 -16.24 -10.71 7.77
N GLU A 27 -16.49 -10.60 6.46
CA GLU A 27 -15.43 -10.51 5.45
C GLU A 27 -14.58 -9.25 5.66
N VAL A 28 -13.25 -9.44 5.73
CA VAL A 28 -12.27 -8.36 5.81
C VAL A 28 -11.38 -8.44 4.55
N PRO A 29 -11.73 -7.74 3.47
CA PRO A 29 -10.97 -7.81 2.22
C PRO A 29 -9.68 -6.99 2.29
N VAL A 30 -8.66 -7.44 1.55
CA VAL A 30 -7.49 -6.61 1.25
C VAL A 30 -7.85 -5.64 0.13
N LEU A 31 -7.77 -4.33 0.39
CA LEU A 31 -8.13 -3.30 -0.59
C LEU A 31 -7.04 -3.08 -1.66
N GLY A 32 -5.78 -3.33 -1.31
CA GLY A 32 -4.67 -3.22 -2.24
C GLY A 32 -3.32 -3.37 -1.55
N SER A 33 -2.25 -3.17 -2.32
CA SER A 33 -0.87 -3.21 -1.85
C SER A 33 -0.11 -2.05 -2.45
N ILE A 34 0.58 -1.29 -1.61
CA ILE A 34 1.36 -0.11 -2.01
C ILE A 34 2.84 -0.49 -2.00
N PRO A 35 3.58 -0.28 -3.10
CA PRO A 35 5.01 -0.56 -3.13
C PRO A 35 5.77 0.35 -2.16
N ILE A 36 6.91 -0.13 -1.63
CA ILE A 36 7.80 0.70 -0.82
C ILE A 36 8.36 1.81 -1.69
N ASP A 37 8.10 3.06 -1.30
CA ASP A 37 8.53 4.25 -2.02
C ASP A 37 8.94 5.34 -1.03
N LEU A 38 10.18 5.84 -1.15
CA LEU A 38 10.69 6.90 -0.28
C LEU A 38 9.89 8.19 -0.42
N ARG A 39 9.41 8.50 -1.62
CA ARG A 39 8.63 9.72 -1.91
C ARG A 39 7.29 9.70 -1.19
N LEU A 40 6.69 8.51 -1.03
CA LEU A 40 5.46 8.35 -0.26
C LEU A 40 5.68 8.71 1.22
N ARG A 41 6.76 8.20 1.82
CA ARG A 41 7.14 8.51 3.21
C ARG A 41 7.41 10.01 3.38
N GLU A 42 8.29 10.56 2.55
CA GLU A 42 8.69 11.98 2.62
C GLU A 42 7.50 12.91 2.39
N GLY A 43 6.66 12.61 1.40
CA GLY A 43 5.44 13.36 1.14
C GLY A 43 4.44 13.29 2.30
N GLY A 44 4.34 12.16 2.99
CA GLY A 44 3.55 12.02 4.22
C GLY A 44 4.10 12.88 5.36
N ASP A 45 5.41 12.80 5.61
CA ASP A 45 6.10 13.53 6.68
C ASP A 45 6.03 15.07 6.47
N GLU A 46 6.11 15.53 5.23
CA GLU A 46 6.06 16.96 4.86
C GLU A 46 4.62 17.50 4.68
N GLY A 47 3.60 16.66 4.75
CA GLY A 47 2.22 17.06 4.45
C GLY A 47 1.95 17.36 2.96
N LYS A 48 2.74 16.77 2.06
CA LYS A 48 2.61 16.84 0.59
C LYS A 48 2.36 15.44 0.00
N PRO A 49 1.11 14.95 0.01
CA PRO A 49 0.79 13.57 -0.38
C PRO A 49 1.30 13.21 -1.78
N VAL A 50 1.89 12.01 -1.93
CA VAL A 50 2.47 11.54 -3.21
C VAL A 50 1.45 11.53 -4.35
N VAL A 51 0.17 11.29 -4.05
CA VAL A 51 -0.91 11.33 -5.04
C VAL A 51 -1.16 12.71 -5.67
N LEU A 52 -0.62 13.77 -5.04
CA LEU A 52 -0.63 15.16 -5.54
C LEU A 52 0.74 15.58 -6.07
N SER A 53 1.83 15.25 -5.35
CA SER A 53 3.19 15.71 -5.65
C SER A 53 3.92 14.87 -6.70
N ASP A 54 3.71 13.55 -6.72
CA ASP A 54 4.24 12.63 -7.74
C ASP A 54 3.16 11.58 -8.12
N PRO A 55 2.14 12.01 -8.88
CA PRO A 55 0.98 11.18 -9.18
C PRO A 55 1.29 9.97 -10.08
N ASP A 56 2.41 10.02 -10.81
CA ASP A 56 2.82 8.97 -11.73
C ASP A 56 3.78 7.95 -11.12
N SER A 57 4.25 8.20 -9.90
CA SER A 57 4.98 7.21 -9.11
C SER A 57 4.21 5.89 -8.94
N PRO A 58 4.91 4.75 -8.78
CA PRO A 58 4.25 3.47 -8.51
C PRO A 58 3.32 3.52 -7.30
N ALA A 59 3.73 4.17 -6.21
CA ALA A 59 2.90 4.35 -5.02
C ALA A 59 1.69 5.26 -5.27
N GLY A 60 1.87 6.36 -6.01
CA GLY A 60 0.78 7.28 -6.38
C GLY A 60 -0.28 6.61 -7.24
N LYS A 61 0.13 5.83 -8.24
CA LYS A 61 -0.78 5.03 -9.08
C LYS A 61 -1.52 3.96 -8.28
N ALA A 62 -0.81 3.23 -7.40
CA ALA A 62 -1.42 2.20 -6.57
C ALA A 62 -2.46 2.78 -5.60
N LEU A 63 -2.17 3.92 -4.95
CA LEU A 63 -3.13 4.60 -4.07
C LEU A 63 -4.37 5.09 -4.83
N ARG A 64 -4.19 5.65 -6.04
CA ARG A 64 -5.30 6.08 -6.89
C ARG A 64 -6.18 4.93 -7.39
N ALA A 65 -5.64 3.72 -7.49
CA ALA A 65 -6.41 2.54 -7.91
C ALA A 65 -7.26 1.95 -6.77
N ILE A 66 -6.94 2.27 -5.50
CA ILE A 66 -7.67 1.79 -4.32
C ILE A 66 -8.85 2.69 -3.95
N ALA A 67 -8.73 4.00 -4.19
CA ALA A 67 -9.72 5.02 -3.85
C ALA A 67 -10.80 5.18 -4.92
#